data_AF-A0A251SE66-F1
#
_entry.id   AF-A0A251SE66-F1
#
_cell.length_a   1.000
_cell.length_b   1.000
_cell.length_c   1.000
_cell.angle_alpha   90.00
_cell.angle_beta   90.00
_cell.angle_gamma   90.00
#
_symmetry.space_group_name_H-M   'P 1'
#
loop_
_entity.id
_entity.type
_entity.pdbx_description
1 polymer ?
#
loop_
_entity_poly.entity_id
_entity_poly.type
_entity_poly.pdbx_seq_one_letter_code
_entity_poly.pdbx_strand_id
1 'polypeptide(L)'
;MATSDPTMTLQLIDTIQRLGVGYYFQEEINNILEKLTKVLPDDDLYILALLFRLRRHNGLHTNPQGIYFFMTRLIIICYVVFNISSSLFLLNMMSFFSSKAKVFHNFMDANGELNKSSSEDIQGLLSLYEASYMGSTEEYILSNAKEITSIHLSRSVSQLSPKLHQKVVDALRLPRHMRMQRLEARRYIEEYASEDDHNPILLEFAKIDYNMVQSVLQRELLEVTWWWEHLGLSSKLFLSEIDMLSVFFGLLDFYRS
;
A
#
# COMPACT_ATOMS: atom_id res chain seq x y z
N MET A 1 -26.50 -15.77 -11.51
CA MET A 1 -25.93 -14.96 -10.42
C MET A 1 -25.48 -13.66 -11.04
N ALA A 2 -26.09 -12.52 -10.69
CA ALA A 2 -25.74 -11.23 -11.27
C ALA A 2 -24.26 -10.97 -11.00
N THR A 3 -23.44 -10.90 -12.04
CA THR A 3 -22.06 -10.46 -11.94
C THR A 3 -22.10 -9.03 -11.44
N SER A 4 -21.76 -8.82 -10.17
CA SER A 4 -21.59 -7.49 -9.59
C SER A 4 -20.63 -6.69 -10.46
N ASP A 5 -20.89 -5.39 -10.63
CA ASP A 5 -20.05 -4.49 -11.41
C ASP A 5 -18.57 -4.67 -10.99
N PRO A 6 -17.66 -5.02 -11.92
CA PRO A 6 -16.23 -5.15 -11.65
C PRO A 6 -15.63 -3.93 -10.93
N THR A 7 -16.11 -2.73 -11.24
CA THR A 7 -15.65 -1.48 -10.63
C THR A 7 -16.00 -1.43 -9.15
N MET A 8 -17.28 -1.65 -8.83
CA MET A 8 -17.75 -1.74 -7.43
C MET A 8 -17.04 -2.86 -6.66
N THR A 9 -16.74 -3.96 -7.34
CA THR A 9 -16.02 -5.09 -6.73
C THR A 9 -14.59 -4.71 -6.34
N LEU A 10 -13.85 -4.02 -7.22
CA LEU A 10 -12.50 -3.54 -6.92
C LEU A 10 -12.51 -2.47 -5.81
N GLN A 11 -13.49 -1.56 -5.84
CA GLN A 11 -13.67 -0.55 -4.80
C GLN A 11 -13.96 -1.18 -3.44
N LEU A 12 -14.78 -2.24 -3.40
CA LEU A 12 -15.06 -2.98 -2.17
C LEU A 12 -13.78 -3.65 -1.64
N ILE A 13 -13.00 -4.30 -2.50
CA ILE A 13 -11.71 -4.90 -2.11
C ILE A 13 -10.77 -3.84 -1.54
N ASP A 14 -10.62 -2.69 -2.23
CA ASP A 14 -9.79 -1.59 -1.74
C ASP A 14 -10.28 -1.07 -0.38
N THR A 15 -11.60 -0.95 -0.20
CA THR A 15 -12.21 -0.51 1.06
C THR A 15 -11.90 -1.49 2.19
N ILE A 16 -12.11 -2.80 1.97
CA ILE A 16 -11.82 -3.86 2.95
C ILE A 16 -10.34 -3.85 3.35
N GLN A 17 -9.43 -3.70 2.39
CA GLN A 17 -7.99 -3.65 2.67
C GLN A 17 -7.60 -2.39 3.43
N ARG A 18 -8.12 -1.22 3.02
CA ARG A 18 -7.84 0.06 3.69
C ARG A 18 -8.44 0.13 5.09
N LEU A 19 -9.53 -0.58 5.36
CA LEU A 19 -10.09 -0.71 6.72
C LEU A 19 -9.25 -1.61 7.64
N GLY A 20 -8.20 -2.26 7.11
CA GLY A 20 -7.29 -3.10 7.89
C GLY A 20 -7.83 -4.50 8.16
N VAL A 21 -8.92 -4.91 7.52
CA VAL A 21 -9.58 -6.23 7.72
C VAL A 21 -9.42 -7.18 6.52
N GLY A 22 -8.66 -6.78 5.50
CA GLY A 22 -8.42 -7.61 4.30
C GLY A 22 -7.72 -8.94 4.58
N TYR A 23 -7.01 -9.06 5.70
CA TYR A 23 -6.33 -10.30 6.08
C TYR A 23 -7.28 -11.47 6.38
N TYR A 24 -8.57 -11.20 6.66
CA TYR A 24 -9.59 -12.25 6.82
C TYR A 24 -10.09 -12.84 5.50
N PHE A 25 -9.88 -12.14 4.38
CA PHE A 25 -10.48 -12.46 3.09
C PHE A 25 -9.44 -12.67 1.99
N GLN A 26 -8.20 -13.05 2.35
CA GLN A 26 -7.08 -13.11 1.42
C GLN A 26 -7.37 -14.04 0.23
N GLU A 27 -7.92 -15.23 0.49
CA GLU A 27 -8.22 -16.20 -0.55
C GLU A 27 -9.34 -15.71 -1.48
N GLU A 28 -10.41 -15.16 -0.93
CA GLU A 28 -11.54 -14.60 -1.69
C GLU A 28 -11.09 -13.42 -2.55
N ILE A 29 -10.33 -12.48 -1.96
CA ILE A 29 -9.76 -11.33 -2.67
C ILE A 29 -8.90 -11.83 -3.82
N ASN A 30 -8.00 -12.79 -3.58
CA ASN A 30 -7.10 -13.30 -4.60
C ASN A 30 -7.84 -13.95 -5.76
N ASN A 31 -8.82 -14.81 -5.44
CA ASN A 31 -9.66 -15.47 -6.43
C ASN A 31 -10.46 -14.48 -7.28
N ILE A 32 -10.95 -13.39 -6.68
CA ILE A 32 -11.68 -12.34 -7.40
C ILE A 32 -10.73 -11.55 -8.31
N LEU A 33 -9.58 -11.12 -7.82
CA LEU A 33 -8.60 -10.34 -8.59
C LEU A 33 -8.08 -11.12 -9.82
N GLU A 34 -7.87 -12.43 -9.70
CA GLU A 34 -7.50 -13.29 -10.83
C GLU A 34 -8.58 -13.39 -11.89
N LYS A 35 -9.86 -13.49 -11.48
CA LYS A 35 -11.00 -13.52 -12.41
C LYS A 35 -11.14 -12.19 -13.14
N LEU A 36 -11.05 -11.08 -12.42
CA LEU A 36 -11.21 -9.73 -12.96
C LEU A 36 -10.14 -9.39 -14.01
N THR A 37 -8.92 -9.92 -13.86
CA THR A 37 -7.84 -9.74 -14.85
C THR A 37 -8.20 -10.29 -16.23
N LYS A 38 -9.09 -11.29 -16.33
CA LYS A 38 -9.50 -11.88 -17.62
C LYS A 38 -10.70 -11.17 -18.25
N VAL A 39 -11.42 -10.36 -17.47
CA VAL A 39 -12.74 -9.81 -17.82
C VAL A 39 -12.67 -8.31 -18.09
N LEU A 40 -11.82 -7.59 -17.34
CA LEU A 40 -11.77 -6.13 -17.41
C LEU A 40 -11.07 -5.64 -18.69
N PRO A 41 -11.65 -4.65 -19.38
CA PRO A 41 -11.02 -4.00 -20.53
C PRO A 41 -9.88 -3.07 -20.09
N ASP A 42 -8.88 -2.91 -20.97
CA ASP A 42 -7.65 -2.13 -20.73
C ASP A 42 -7.83 -0.61 -20.94
N ASP A 43 -9.07 -0.12 -21.08
CA ASP A 43 -9.34 1.24 -21.59
C ASP A 43 -9.60 2.28 -20.49
N ASP A 44 -9.90 1.85 -19.26
CA ASP A 44 -10.16 2.74 -18.11
C ASP A 44 -8.93 2.83 -17.19
N LEU A 45 -8.32 4.02 -17.13
CA LEU A 45 -7.10 4.25 -16.37
C LEU A 45 -7.29 4.01 -14.87
N TYR A 46 -8.42 4.45 -14.33
CA TYR A 46 -8.73 4.30 -12.91
C TYR A 46 -8.85 2.83 -12.51
N ILE A 47 -9.65 2.07 -13.26
CA ILE A 47 -9.89 0.64 -13.01
C ILE A 47 -8.59 -0.15 -13.17
N LEU A 48 -7.84 0.10 -14.24
CA LEU A 48 -6.61 -0.62 -14.53
C LEU A 48 -5.53 -0.35 -13.47
N ALA A 49 -5.34 0.92 -13.09
CA ALA A 49 -4.39 1.28 -12.04
C ALA A 49 -4.80 0.71 -10.67
N LEU A 50 -6.10 0.70 -10.36
CA LEU A 50 -6.62 0.12 -9.14
C LEU A 50 -6.38 -1.40 -9.10
N LEU A 51 -6.74 -2.11 -10.16
CA LEU A 51 -6.49 -3.55 -10.29
C LEU A 51 -5.01 -3.88 -10.19
N PHE A 52 -4.16 -3.12 -10.90
CA PHE A 52 -2.71 -3.30 -10.86
C PHE A 52 -2.17 -3.18 -9.41
N ARG A 53 -2.58 -2.12 -8.71
CA ARG A 53 -2.17 -1.88 -7.33
C ARG A 53 -2.64 -2.98 -6.39
N LEU A 54 -3.92 -3.38 -6.46
CA LEU A 54 -4.48 -4.43 -5.60
C LEU A 54 -3.78 -5.78 -5.83
N ARG A 55 -3.48 -6.13 -7.08
CA ARG A 55 -2.73 -7.36 -7.37
C ARG A 55 -1.31 -7.32 -6.82
N ARG A 56 -0.63 -6.18 -6.93
CA ARG A 56 0.73 -6.00 -6.39
C ARG A 56 0.73 -6.12 -4.87
N HIS A 57 -0.23 -5.48 -4.23
CA HIS A 57 -0.37 -5.50 -2.77
C HIS A 57 -0.63 -6.90 -2.22
N ASN A 58 -1.46 -7.71 -2.89
CA ASN A 58 -1.74 -9.08 -2.47
C ASN A 58 -0.65 -10.10 -2.87
N GLY A 59 0.50 -9.65 -3.37
CA GLY A 59 1.57 -10.55 -3.78
C GLY A 59 1.19 -11.46 -4.96
N LEU A 60 0.11 -11.14 -5.71
CA LEU A 60 -0.34 -11.84 -6.92
C LEU A 60 0.57 -11.56 -8.14
N HIS A 61 1.84 -11.35 -7.85
CA HIS A 61 2.94 -11.57 -8.75
C HIS A 61 3.08 -13.06 -8.98
N THR A 62 3.11 -13.47 -10.24
CA THR A 62 3.59 -14.80 -10.59
C THR A 62 5.12 -14.83 -10.45
N ASN A 63 5.65 -14.73 -9.22
CA ASN A 63 6.92 -15.33 -8.77
C ASN A 63 7.15 -15.13 -7.25
N PRO A 64 7.73 -16.10 -6.51
CA PRO A 64 7.99 -16.04 -5.05
C PRO A 64 8.98 -14.98 -4.56
N GLN A 65 9.34 -14.00 -5.40
CA GLN A 65 10.47 -13.11 -5.17
C GLN A 65 10.08 -11.70 -4.69
N GLY A 66 8.79 -11.34 -4.71
CA GLY A 66 8.30 -10.13 -4.02
C GLY A 66 8.55 -10.18 -2.50
N ILE A 67 8.69 -11.39 -1.96
CA ILE A 67 9.14 -11.66 -0.59
C ILE A 67 10.52 -11.03 -0.35
N TYR A 68 11.41 -10.95 -1.34
CA TYR A 68 12.75 -10.37 -1.15
C TYR A 68 12.75 -8.85 -0.93
N PHE A 69 11.74 -8.12 -1.41
CA PHE A 69 11.60 -6.69 -1.13
C PHE A 69 11.18 -6.42 0.33
N PHE A 70 10.43 -7.35 0.92
CA PHE A 70 10.17 -7.38 2.37
C PHE A 70 11.40 -7.89 3.15
N MET A 71 12.12 -8.88 2.61
CA MET A 71 13.33 -9.44 3.25
C MET A 71 14.51 -8.46 3.25
N THR A 72 14.64 -7.53 2.31
CA THR A 72 15.69 -6.50 2.36
C THR A 72 15.48 -5.51 3.50
N ARG A 73 14.23 -5.24 3.91
CA ARG A 73 13.93 -4.48 5.14
C ARG A 73 14.21 -5.31 6.40
N LEU A 74 14.01 -6.63 6.33
CA LEU A 74 14.41 -7.61 7.36
C LEU A 74 15.94 -7.59 7.57
N ILE A 75 16.73 -7.45 6.50
CA ILE A 75 18.21 -7.38 6.57
C ILE A 75 18.69 -6.08 7.23
N ILE A 76 18.05 -4.93 6.97
CA ILE A 76 18.44 -3.65 7.60
C ILE A 76 18.13 -3.67 9.11
N ILE A 77 16.99 -4.24 9.52
CA ILE A 77 16.64 -4.37 10.95
C ILE A 77 17.54 -5.41 11.64
N CYS A 78 17.82 -6.55 11.01
CA CYS A 78 18.81 -7.51 11.53
C CYS A 78 20.22 -6.92 11.63
N TYR A 79 20.60 -6.04 10.71
CA TYR A 79 21.88 -5.34 10.73
C TYR A 79 21.96 -4.30 11.86
N VAL A 80 20.90 -3.52 12.05
CA VAL A 80 20.84 -2.45 13.07
C VAL A 80 20.61 -3.00 14.49
N VAL A 81 19.86 -4.11 14.64
CA VAL A 81 19.45 -4.64 15.96
C VAL A 81 20.34 -5.81 16.42
N PHE A 82 20.81 -6.68 15.51
CA PHE A 82 21.46 -7.94 15.89
C PHE A 82 22.93 -8.07 15.47
N ASN A 83 23.48 -7.14 14.67
CA ASN A 83 24.88 -7.11 14.25
C ASN A 83 25.37 -8.47 13.69
N ILE A 84 24.51 -9.16 12.94
CA ILE A 84 24.84 -10.43 12.28
C ILE A 84 25.41 -10.11 10.90
N SER A 85 26.67 -10.50 10.67
CA SER A 85 27.32 -10.45 9.37
C SER A 85 26.68 -11.47 8.43
N SER A 86 26.00 -11.01 7.39
CA SER A 86 25.54 -11.87 6.29
C SER A 86 26.23 -11.44 5.01
N SER A 87 27.36 -12.09 4.72
CA SER A 87 27.97 -12.08 3.39
C SER A 87 27.20 -13.00 2.44
N LEU A 88 27.12 -12.57 1.18
CA LEU A 88 26.61 -13.26 -0.02
C LEU A 88 25.10 -13.51 -0.10
N PHE A 89 24.40 -12.64 -0.85
CA PHE A 89 23.50 -13.12 -1.91
C PHE A 89 23.22 -12.00 -2.93
N LEU A 90 24.11 -11.85 -3.91
CA LEU A 90 23.82 -11.11 -5.14
C LEU A 90 24.47 -11.84 -6.31
N LEU A 91 23.68 -12.62 -7.06
CA LEU A 91 23.71 -12.60 -8.52
C LEU A 91 22.52 -13.36 -9.10
N ASN A 92 22.03 -12.85 -10.23
CA ASN A 92 21.04 -13.40 -11.15
C ASN A 92 19.55 -13.17 -10.83
N MET A 93 19.05 -11.98 -11.16
CA MET A 93 17.68 -11.80 -11.64
C MET A 93 17.60 -10.62 -12.62
N MET A 94 18.26 -10.74 -13.79
CA MET A 94 18.30 -9.66 -14.80
C MET A 94 17.31 -9.83 -15.96
N SER A 95 16.33 -10.74 -15.91
CA SER A 95 15.27 -10.74 -16.94
C SER A 95 13.99 -11.45 -16.49
N PHE A 96 13.10 -10.77 -15.77
CA PHE A 96 11.71 -11.25 -15.71
C PHE A 96 10.63 -10.20 -15.36
N PHE A 97 10.99 -8.99 -14.93
CA PHE A 97 10.02 -8.05 -14.34
C PHE A 97 9.36 -7.05 -15.30
N SER A 98 9.63 -7.11 -16.61
CA SER A 98 9.24 -6.04 -17.55
C SER A 98 7.85 -6.20 -18.21
N SER A 99 7.20 -7.36 -18.16
CA SER A 99 6.07 -7.63 -19.08
C SER A 99 4.70 -7.11 -18.64
N LYS A 100 4.45 -6.82 -17.36
CA LYS A 100 3.08 -6.53 -16.85
C LYS A 100 2.74 -5.06 -16.67
N ALA A 101 3.70 -4.18 -16.42
CA ALA A 101 3.41 -2.75 -16.34
C ALA A 101 3.09 -2.12 -17.70
N LYS A 102 3.34 -2.85 -18.80
CA LYS A 102 3.02 -2.47 -20.18
C LYS A 102 1.54 -2.12 -20.41
N VAL A 103 0.65 -2.57 -19.53
CA VAL A 103 -0.77 -2.19 -19.57
C VAL A 103 -0.98 -0.67 -19.55
N PHE A 104 -0.02 0.10 -19.00
CA PHE A 104 -0.09 1.56 -18.98
C PHE A 104 0.35 2.24 -20.29
N HIS A 105 0.90 1.51 -21.27
CA HIS A 105 1.32 2.10 -22.55
C HIS A 105 0.14 2.70 -23.32
N ASN A 106 -1.07 2.16 -23.17
CA ASN A 106 -2.26 2.67 -23.87
C ASN A 106 -2.66 4.08 -23.41
N PHE A 107 -2.16 4.52 -22.26
CA PHE A 107 -2.47 5.83 -21.67
C PHE A 107 -1.36 6.87 -21.91
N MET A 108 -0.29 6.46 -22.58
CA MET A 108 0.87 7.29 -22.86
C MET A 108 1.17 7.34 -24.36
N ASP A 109 1.69 8.47 -24.83
CA ASP A 109 2.18 8.61 -26.20
C ASP A 109 3.58 7.98 -26.37
N ALA A 110 4.15 8.07 -27.57
CA ALA A 110 5.47 7.54 -27.88
C ALA A 110 6.62 8.23 -27.10
N ASN A 111 6.38 9.43 -26.57
CA ASN A 111 7.32 10.18 -25.75
C ASN A 111 7.15 9.88 -24.25
N GLY A 112 6.12 9.10 -23.89
CA GLY A 112 5.76 8.78 -22.51
C GLY A 112 4.85 9.81 -21.85
N GLU A 113 4.35 10.82 -22.58
CA GLU A 113 3.39 11.80 -22.05
C GLU A 113 1.98 11.21 -21.96
N LEU A 114 1.17 11.69 -21.01
CA LEU A 114 -0.21 11.23 -20.88
C LEU A 114 -1.08 11.71 -22.05
N ASN A 115 -1.91 10.81 -22.55
CA ASN A 115 -2.94 11.17 -23.52
C ASN A 115 -3.89 12.24 -22.92
N LYS A 116 -4.45 13.10 -23.78
CA LYS A 116 -5.30 14.22 -23.33
C LYS A 116 -6.45 13.78 -22.42
N SER A 117 -7.17 12.72 -22.80
CA SER A 117 -8.26 12.15 -21.99
C SER A 117 -7.78 11.70 -20.60
N SER A 118 -6.64 11.01 -20.54
CA SER A 118 -6.04 10.55 -19.28
C SER A 118 -5.59 11.71 -18.39
N SER A 119 -5.11 12.80 -18.99
CA SER A 119 -4.63 13.97 -18.23
C SER A 119 -5.74 14.78 -17.54
N GLU A 120 -6.99 14.63 -18.00
CA GLU A 120 -8.17 15.28 -17.43
C GLU A 120 -8.84 14.40 -16.35
N ASP A 121 -8.58 13.10 -16.32
CA ASP A 121 -9.08 12.15 -15.32
C ASP A 121 -8.27 12.18 -14.02
N ILE A 122 -8.59 13.12 -13.12
CA ILE A 122 -7.91 13.27 -11.83
C ILE A 122 -7.96 11.98 -10.98
N GLN A 123 -9.05 11.21 -11.07
CA GLN A 123 -9.21 10.00 -10.28
C GLN A 123 -8.33 8.86 -10.82
N GLY A 124 -8.26 8.71 -12.15
CA GLY A 124 -7.33 7.82 -12.82
C GLY A 124 -5.87 8.20 -12.56
N LEU A 125 -5.54 9.49 -12.62
CA LEU A 125 -4.20 9.99 -12.30
C LEU A 125 -3.79 9.68 -10.86
N LEU A 126 -4.68 9.90 -9.90
CA LEU A 126 -4.42 9.58 -8.49
C LEU A 126 -4.23 8.07 -8.29
N SER A 127 -5.04 7.25 -8.96
CA SER A 127 -4.92 5.79 -8.91
C SER A 127 -3.59 5.31 -9.52
N LEU A 128 -3.21 5.85 -10.68
CA LEU A 128 -1.95 5.55 -11.35
C LEU A 128 -0.74 6.04 -10.52
N TYR A 129 -0.83 7.23 -9.92
CA TYR A 129 0.18 7.74 -9.02
C TYR A 129 0.40 6.78 -7.85
N GLU A 130 -0.66 6.33 -7.17
CA GLU A 130 -0.55 5.35 -6.07
C GLU A 130 -0.01 3.99 -6.55
N ALA A 131 -0.41 3.54 -7.73
CA ALA A 131 0.05 2.30 -8.35
C ALA A 131 1.54 2.34 -8.75
N SER A 132 2.04 3.51 -9.16
CA SER A 132 3.40 3.69 -9.69
C SER A 132 4.50 3.35 -8.69
N TYR A 133 4.23 3.52 -7.40
CA TYR A 133 5.17 3.18 -6.34
C TYR A 133 5.21 1.69 -5.99
N MET A 134 4.32 0.87 -6.58
CA MET A 134 4.41 -0.60 -6.49
C MET A 134 5.38 -1.18 -7.54
N GLY A 135 6.06 -0.33 -8.31
CA GLY A 135 7.04 -0.71 -9.33
C GLY A 135 8.40 -1.07 -8.76
N SER A 136 9.09 -1.99 -9.42
CA SER A 136 10.53 -2.22 -9.18
C SER A 136 11.39 -1.17 -9.87
N THR A 137 12.66 -1.08 -9.51
CA THR A 137 13.64 -0.15 -10.11
C THR A 137 13.84 -0.32 -11.62
N GLU A 138 13.39 -1.45 -12.19
CA GLU A 138 13.52 -1.78 -13.61
C GLU A 138 12.26 -1.43 -14.42
N GLU A 139 11.15 -1.06 -13.78
CA GLU A 139 9.89 -0.74 -14.44
C GLU A 139 9.84 0.77 -14.80
N TYR A 140 10.61 1.17 -15.83
CA TYR A 140 10.70 2.58 -16.28
C TYR A 140 9.33 3.23 -16.51
N ILE A 141 8.37 2.48 -17.04
CA ILE A 141 7.00 2.98 -17.25
C ILE A 141 6.33 3.45 -15.95
N LEU A 142 6.58 2.78 -14.81
CA LEU A 142 6.04 3.17 -13.52
C LEU A 142 6.82 4.36 -12.94
N SER A 143 8.13 4.42 -13.14
CA SER A 143 8.92 5.61 -12.79
C SER A 143 8.43 6.85 -13.55
N ASN A 144 8.20 6.72 -14.85
CA ASN A 144 7.65 7.78 -15.70
C ASN A 144 6.22 8.14 -15.28
N ALA A 145 5.36 7.13 -15.05
CA ALA A 145 4.00 7.34 -14.55
C ALA A 145 3.99 8.14 -13.25
N LYS A 146 4.87 7.81 -12.30
CA LYS A 146 5.01 8.53 -11.03
C LYS A 146 5.33 10.01 -11.23
N GLU A 147 6.31 10.31 -12.08
CA GLU A 147 6.76 11.68 -12.35
C GLU A 147 5.64 12.50 -13.01
N ILE A 148 5.06 11.98 -14.08
CA ILE A 148 4.06 12.70 -14.87
C ILE A 148 2.76 12.89 -14.08
N THR A 149 2.26 11.84 -13.42
CA THR A 149 1.05 11.97 -12.60
C THR A 149 1.26 12.95 -11.44
N SER A 150 2.44 12.98 -10.81
CA SER A 150 2.78 13.97 -9.77
C SER A 150 2.67 15.41 -10.28
N ILE A 151 3.21 15.68 -11.48
CA ILE A 151 3.15 17.00 -12.12
C ILE A 151 1.70 17.41 -12.40
N HIS A 152 0.91 16.52 -13.01
CA HIS A 152 -0.49 16.81 -13.33
C HIS A 152 -1.35 17.00 -12.08
N LEU A 153 -1.22 16.12 -11.10
CA LEU A 153 -1.95 16.24 -9.83
C LEU A 153 -1.62 17.55 -9.13
N SER A 154 -0.33 17.91 -9.05
CA SER A 154 0.14 19.16 -8.43
C SER A 154 -0.43 20.42 -9.09
N ARG A 155 -0.53 20.43 -10.42
CA ARG A 155 -1.12 21.55 -11.18
C ARG A 155 -2.62 21.67 -10.93
N SER A 156 -3.31 20.54 -10.80
CA SER A 156 -4.77 20.51 -10.67
C SER A 156 -5.26 20.81 -9.25
N VAL A 157 -4.42 20.70 -8.20
CA VAL A 157 -4.80 20.83 -6.76
C VAL A 157 -5.68 22.05 -6.46
N SER A 158 -5.38 23.20 -7.07
CA SER A 158 -6.08 24.47 -6.83
C SER A 158 -7.54 24.49 -7.31
N GLN A 159 -7.91 23.60 -8.23
CA GLN A 159 -9.22 23.56 -8.89
C GLN A 159 -10.13 22.44 -8.38
N LEU A 160 -9.65 21.63 -7.43
CA LEU A 160 -10.36 20.45 -6.95
C LEU A 160 -11.40 20.79 -5.87
N SER A 161 -12.44 19.95 -5.77
CA SER A 161 -13.36 19.99 -4.64
C SER A 161 -12.61 19.72 -3.32
N PRO A 162 -13.07 20.23 -2.16
CA PRO A 162 -12.37 20.07 -0.88
C PRO A 162 -12.01 18.61 -0.54
N LYS A 163 -12.94 17.66 -0.78
CA LYS A 163 -12.71 16.22 -0.54
C LYS A 163 -11.59 15.67 -1.44
N LEU A 164 -11.61 16.00 -2.73
CA LEU A 164 -10.63 15.50 -3.69
C LEU A 164 -9.27 16.20 -3.53
N HIS A 165 -9.28 17.49 -3.21
CA HIS A 165 -8.10 18.28 -2.86
C HIS A 165 -7.31 17.60 -1.73
N GLN A 166 -7.97 17.27 -0.61
CA GLN A 166 -7.29 16.63 0.52
C GLN A 166 -6.70 15.27 0.13
N LYS A 167 -7.45 14.45 -0.64
CA LYS A 167 -6.97 13.15 -1.13
C LYS A 167 -5.69 13.28 -1.97
N VAL A 168 -5.64 14.27 -2.86
CA VAL A 168 -4.47 14.51 -3.72
C VAL A 168 -3.28 15.04 -2.91
N VAL A 169 -3.50 16.02 -2.04
CA VAL A 169 -2.45 16.57 -1.17
C VAL A 169 -1.84 15.50 -0.26
N ASP A 170 -2.68 14.67 0.36
CA ASP A 170 -2.24 13.58 1.21
C ASP A 170 -1.41 12.55 0.43
N ALA A 171 -1.83 12.20 -0.78
CA ALA A 171 -1.11 11.25 -1.64
C ALA A 171 0.25 11.83 -2.07
N LEU A 172 0.30 13.09 -2.51
CA LEU A 172 1.55 13.75 -2.90
C LEU A 172 2.53 13.91 -1.73
N ARG A 173 2.03 14.07 -0.50
CA ARG A 173 2.87 14.12 0.71
C ARG A 173 3.45 12.74 1.05
N LEU A 174 2.59 11.72 1.11
CA LEU A 174 2.99 10.35 1.41
C LEU A 174 1.95 9.40 0.82
N PRO A 175 2.25 8.69 -0.29
CA PRO A 175 1.36 7.70 -0.88
C PRO A 175 0.91 6.64 0.12
N ARG A 176 -0.30 6.10 -0.09
CA ARG A 176 -0.99 5.23 0.89
C ARG A 176 -0.20 4.00 1.28
N HIS A 177 0.43 3.34 0.31
CA HIS A 177 1.19 2.11 0.54
C HIS A 177 2.56 2.36 1.19
N MET A 178 3.00 3.62 1.32
CA MET A 178 4.16 3.99 2.11
C MET A 178 3.79 4.39 3.55
N ARG A 179 2.50 4.47 3.87
CA ARG A 179 2.03 4.76 5.23
C ARG A 179 2.03 3.50 6.07
N MET A 180 2.20 3.70 7.37
CA MET A 180 2.03 2.65 8.38
C MET A 180 0.60 2.10 8.30
N GLN A 181 0.46 0.80 8.05
CA GLN A 181 -0.83 0.20 7.68
C GLN A 181 -1.88 0.43 8.76
N ARG A 182 -1.47 0.32 10.04
CA ARG A 182 -2.38 0.54 11.17
C ARG A 182 -2.83 1.99 11.30
N LEU A 183 -1.96 2.96 10.98
CA LEU A 183 -2.34 4.37 10.98
C LEU A 183 -3.25 4.70 9.80
N GLU A 184 -2.97 4.15 8.61
CA GLU A 184 -3.85 4.33 7.46
C GLU A 184 -5.23 3.71 7.73
N ALA A 185 -5.30 2.53 8.35
CA ALA A 185 -6.56 1.91 8.73
C ALA A 185 -7.35 2.77 9.72
N ARG A 186 -6.69 3.31 10.76
CA ARG A 186 -7.34 4.21 11.72
C ARG A 186 -7.94 5.43 11.02
N ARG A 187 -7.13 6.09 10.18
CA ARG A 187 -7.53 7.28 9.43
C ARG A 187 -8.67 6.96 8.47
N TYR A 188 -8.61 5.81 7.79
CA TYR A 188 -9.63 5.42 6.83
C TYR A 188 -10.95 4.96 7.48
N ILE A 189 -10.92 4.39 8.68
CA ILE A 189 -12.16 4.12 9.45
C ILE A 189 -12.93 5.42 9.69
N GLU A 190 -12.24 6.53 9.97
CA GLU A 190 -12.85 7.85 10.13
C GLU A 190 -13.36 8.41 8.80
N GLU A 191 -12.55 8.30 7.73
CA GLU A 191 -12.96 8.69 6.37
C GLU A 191 -14.23 7.92 5.93
N TYR A 192 -14.24 6.60 6.07
CA TYR A 192 -15.33 5.72 5.67
C TYR A 192 -16.60 5.97 6.48
N ALA A 193 -16.48 6.27 7.78
CA ALA A 193 -17.62 6.64 8.61
C ALA A 193 -18.29 7.96 8.19
N SER A 194 -17.59 8.81 7.45
CA SER A 194 -18.10 10.09 6.95
C SER A 194 -18.77 9.99 5.56
N GLU A 195 -18.71 8.83 4.91
CA GLU A 195 -19.32 8.63 3.59
C GLU A 195 -20.83 8.35 3.71
N ASP A 196 -21.64 8.94 2.84
CA ASP A 196 -23.11 8.82 2.91
C ASP A 196 -23.61 7.40 2.62
N ASP A 197 -22.84 6.62 1.83
CA ASP A 197 -23.17 5.29 1.32
C ASP A 197 -22.34 4.17 1.97
N HIS A 198 -21.68 4.43 3.10
CA HIS A 198 -20.86 3.43 3.77
C HIS A 198 -21.70 2.23 4.23
N ASN A 199 -21.11 1.04 4.19
CA ASN A 199 -21.71 -0.17 4.72
C ASN A 199 -21.54 -0.21 6.24
N PRO A 200 -22.63 -0.12 7.03
CA PRO A 200 -22.55 -0.03 8.49
C PRO A 200 -21.97 -1.29 9.13
N ILE A 201 -22.26 -2.48 8.55
CA ILE A 201 -21.76 -3.76 9.04
C ILE A 201 -20.24 -3.83 8.85
N LEU A 202 -19.74 -3.42 7.67
CA LEU A 202 -18.32 -3.41 7.40
C LEU A 202 -17.57 -2.40 8.28
N LEU A 203 -18.16 -1.22 8.51
CA LEU A 203 -17.60 -0.20 9.42
C LEU A 203 -17.54 -0.70 10.87
N GLU A 204 -18.61 -1.32 11.36
CA GLU A 204 -18.65 -1.88 12.71
C GLU A 204 -17.62 -3.00 12.87
N PHE A 205 -17.52 -3.91 11.90
CA PHE A 205 -16.51 -4.96 11.87
C PHE A 205 -15.09 -4.39 11.95
N ALA A 206 -14.77 -3.38 11.13
CA ALA A 206 -13.46 -2.73 11.14
C ALA A 206 -13.13 -2.05 12.49
N LYS A 207 -14.12 -1.40 13.13
CA LYS A 207 -13.93 -0.79 14.46
C LYS A 207 -13.66 -1.82 15.54
N ILE A 208 -14.40 -2.93 15.54
CA ILE A 208 -14.22 -4.02 16.51
C ILE A 208 -12.85 -4.66 16.32
N ASP A 209 -12.47 -4.99 15.09
CA ASP A 209 -11.16 -5.56 14.77
C ASP A 209 -10.01 -4.63 15.20
N TYR A 210 -10.11 -3.35 14.84
CA TYR A 210 -9.10 -2.36 15.21
C TYR A 210 -8.90 -2.30 16.74
N ASN A 211 -10.00 -2.25 17.50
CA ASN A 211 -9.95 -2.19 18.96
C ASN A 211 -9.43 -3.50 19.58
N MET A 212 -9.81 -4.65 19.03
CA MET A 212 -9.32 -5.95 19.45
C MET A 212 -7.79 -6.02 19.28
N VAL A 213 -7.30 -5.69 18.08
CA VAL A 213 -5.87 -5.69 17.80
C VAL A 213 -5.15 -4.66 18.68
N GLN A 214 -5.69 -3.45 18.82
CA GLN A 214 -5.13 -2.42 19.69
C GLN A 214 -4.97 -2.91 21.14
N SER A 215 -5.93 -3.69 21.66
CA SER A 215 -5.83 -4.27 23.01
C SER A 215 -4.69 -5.29 23.14
N VAL A 216 -4.43 -6.08 22.09
CA VAL A 216 -3.29 -7.01 22.03
C VAL A 216 -1.99 -6.23 22.01
N LEU A 217 -1.90 -5.19 21.16
CA LEU A 217 -0.72 -4.34 21.04
C LEU A 217 -0.39 -3.64 22.37
N GLN A 218 -1.40 -3.17 23.11
CA GLN A 218 -1.18 -2.55 24.41
C GLN A 218 -0.61 -3.54 25.44
N ARG A 219 -1.04 -4.80 25.41
CA ARG A 219 -0.47 -5.85 26.28
C ARG A 219 0.97 -6.18 25.89
N GLU A 220 1.23 -6.38 24.60
CA GLU A 220 2.58 -6.64 24.09
C GLU A 220 3.53 -5.48 24.42
N LEU A 221 3.06 -4.23 24.30
CA LEU A 221 3.83 -3.05 24.67
C LEU A 221 4.18 -3.08 26.16
N LEU A 222 3.23 -3.38 27.05
CA LEU A 222 3.48 -3.49 28.48
C LEU A 222 4.55 -4.55 28.78
N GLU A 223 4.48 -5.72 28.14
CA GLU A 223 5.50 -6.76 28.31
C GLU A 223 6.89 -6.29 27.83
N VAL A 224 6.97 -5.69 26.65
CA VAL A 224 8.23 -5.15 26.10
C VAL A 224 8.80 -4.05 27.01
N THR A 225 7.97 -3.13 27.49
CA THR A 225 8.38 -2.07 28.41
C THR A 225 8.94 -2.66 29.70
N TRP A 226 8.29 -3.69 30.23
CA TRP A 226 8.72 -4.39 31.43
C TRP A 226 10.08 -5.07 31.23
N TRP A 227 10.27 -5.83 30.14
CA TRP A 227 11.55 -6.48 29.83
C TRP A 227 12.67 -5.46 29.64
N TRP A 228 12.38 -4.34 28.99
CA TRP A 228 13.34 -3.25 28.76
C TRP A 228 13.91 -2.70 30.07
N GLU A 229 13.03 -2.47 31.06
CA GLU A 229 13.41 -2.02 32.40
C GLU A 229 14.17 -3.10 33.17
N HIS A 230 13.66 -4.34 33.21
CA HIS A 230 14.20 -5.41 34.06
C HIS A 230 15.55 -5.95 33.58
N LEU A 231 15.82 -5.94 32.29
CA LEU A 231 17.12 -6.31 31.73
C LEU A 231 18.17 -5.19 31.90
N GLY A 232 17.74 -4.02 32.37
CA GLY A 232 18.56 -2.81 32.51
C GLY A 232 19.00 -2.25 31.17
N LEU A 233 18.25 -2.53 30.08
CA LEU A 233 18.62 -2.11 28.73
C LEU A 233 18.62 -0.58 28.61
N SER A 234 17.72 0.10 29.32
CA SER A 234 17.67 1.57 29.43
C SER A 234 18.98 2.18 29.94
N SER A 235 19.74 1.45 30.76
CA SER A 235 21.01 1.88 31.34
C SER A 235 22.26 1.38 30.59
N LYS A 236 22.13 0.25 29.86
CA LYS A 236 23.24 -0.42 29.18
C LYS A 236 23.39 0.00 27.72
N LEU A 237 22.27 0.29 27.06
CA LEU A 237 22.26 0.89 25.73
C LEU A 237 22.41 2.40 25.98
N PHE A 238 23.63 2.93 25.86
CA PHE A 238 23.93 4.37 25.91
C PHE A 238 23.34 5.13 24.70
N LEU A 239 22.06 4.89 24.40
CA LEU A 239 21.36 5.46 23.28
C LEU A 239 20.15 6.18 23.86
N SER A 240 20.41 7.38 24.38
CA SER A 240 19.38 8.35 24.78
C SER A 240 18.45 8.77 23.63
N GLU A 241 18.67 8.24 22.43
CA GLU A 241 17.96 8.55 21.19
C GLU A 241 17.10 7.38 20.66
N ILE A 242 17.15 6.18 21.25
CA ILE A 242 16.23 5.10 20.86
C ILE A 242 14.93 5.25 21.65
N ASP A 243 13.92 5.80 20.99
CA ASP A 243 12.55 5.77 21.48
C ASP A 243 11.96 4.36 21.32
N MET A 244 11.73 3.69 22.45
CA MET A 244 11.16 2.34 22.49
C MET A 244 9.78 2.27 21.85
N LEU A 245 9.00 3.36 21.88
CA LEU A 245 7.73 3.42 21.15
C LEU A 245 7.97 3.40 19.65
N SER A 246 8.94 4.16 19.14
CA SER A 246 9.34 4.13 17.73
C SER A 246 9.83 2.75 17.28
N VAL A 247 10.59 2.03 18.12
CA VAL A 247 11.01 0.64 17.84
C VAL A 247 9.82 -0.31 17.83
N PHE A 248 8.93 -0.21 18.82
CA PHE A 248 7.75 -1.05 18.94
C PHE A 248 6.79 -0.86 17.76
N PHE A 249 6.46 0.39 17.42
CA PHE A 249 5.62 0.68 16.25
C PHE A 249 6.28 0.26 14.94
N GLY A 250 7.60 0.48 14.79
CA GLY A 250 8.34 0.03 13.62
C GLY A 250 8.34 -1.49 13.44
N LEU A 251 8.42 -2.28 14.52
CA LEU A 251 8.32 -3.74 14.48
C LEU A 251 6.88 -4.22 14.21
N LEU A 252 5.87 -3.54 14.75
CA LEU A 252 4.48 -3.92 14.56
C LEU A 252 3.99 -3.78 13.13
N ASP A 253 4.36 -2.69 12.46
CA ASP A 253 4.06 -2.53 11.03
C ASP A 253 4.81 -3.54 10.16
N PHE A 254 5.87 -4.17 10.68
CA PHE A 254 6.66 -5.17 9.97
C PHE A 254 6.14 -6.60 10.14
N TYR A 255 5.61 -6.94 11.32
CA TYR A 255 5.17 -8.32 11.63
C TYR A 255 3.73 -8.64 11.21
N ARG A 256 2.89 -7.63 10.94
CA ARG A 256 1.46 -7.82 10.63
C ARG A 256 1.03 -7.29 9.25
N SER A 257 1.98 -6.88 8.42
CA SER A 257 1.83 -6.48 7.01
C SER A 257 2.11 -7.63 6.05
#